data_AF-A0A7S0L9Z7-F1
#
_entry.id   AF-A0A7S0L9Z7-F1
#
_cell.length_a   1.000
_cell.length_b   1.000
_cell.length_c   1.000
_cell.angle_alpha   90.00
_cell.angle_beta   90.00
_cell.angle_gamma   90.00
#
_symmetry.space_group_name_H-M   'P 1'
#
loop_
_entity.id
_entity.type
_entity.pdbx_description
1 polymer ?
#
loop_
_entity_poly.entity_id
_entity_poly.type
_entity_poly.pdbx_seq_one_letter_code
_entity_poly.pdbx_strand_id
1 'polypeptide(L)'
;ASVAAAAVAAGADMVNDISGGRFDERMLPTVAELRVPIALMHTRGTPADMRRHAFYSDLHAEIRTELSVQVAAAEAVGIPPWRLLVDPGLGFAKTAEHNQTILRELPSFVASFCGEGSLRA
;
A
#
# COMPACT_ATOMS: atom_id res chain seq x y z
N ALA A 1 0.10 12.87 8.26
CA ALA A 1 -0.99 12.83 9.26
C ALA A 1 -1.84 14.11 9.25
N SER A 2 -1.28 15.30 9.51
CA SER A 2 -2.07 16.54 9.63
C SER A 2 -2.90 16.86 8.38
N VAL A 3 -2.32 16.71 7.18
CA VAL A 3 -3.02 16.90 5.91
C VAL A 3 -4.19 15.91 5.75
N ALA A 4 -3.98 14.64 6.11
CA ALA A 4 -5.04 13.64 6.07
C ALA A 4 -6.19 13.99 7.01
N ALA A 5 -5.90 14.41 8.24
CA ALA A 5 -6.90 14.85 9.19
C ALA A 5 -7.70 16.07 8.70
N ALA A 6 -7.01 17.07 8.15
CA ALA A 6 -7.67 18.25 7.58
C ALA A 6 -8.53 17.89 6.35
N ALA A 7 -8.05 17.01 5.48
CA ALA A 7 -8.79 16.57 4.30
C ALA A 7 -10.06 15.80 4.67
N VAL A 8 -9.98 14.88 5.63
CA VAL A 8 -11.15 14.14 6.12
C VAL A 8 -12.13 15.07 6.82
N ALA A 9 -11.64 16.02 7.64
CA ALA A 9 -12.49 17.04 8.25
C ALA A 9 -13.21 17.93 7.21
N ALA A 10 -12.60 18.11 6.03
CA ALA A 10 -13.20 18.83 4.90
C ALA A 10 -14.11 17.95 4.02
N GLY A 11 -14.29 16.67 4.33
CA GLY A 11 -15.20 15.76 3.64
C GLY A 11 -14.55 14.70 2.74
N ALA A 12 -13.23 14.49 2.82
CA ALA A 12 -12.60 13.36 2.11
C ALA A 12 -13.00 12.01 2.75
N ASP A 13 -13.38 11.05 1.92
CA ASP A 13 -13.86 9.74 2.37
C ASP A 13 -12.75 8.69 2.57
N MET A 14 -11.53 8.94 2.10
CA MET A 14 -10.42 7.99 2.10
C MET A 14 -9.07 8.69 2.09
N VAL A 15 -8.05 8.04 2.66
CA VAL A 15 -6.65 8.44 2.55
C VAL A 15 -5.93 7.55 1.53
N ASN A 16 -5.21 8.13 0.58
CA ASN A 16 -4.29 7.39 -0.29
C ASN A 16 -2.85 7.78 0.07
N ASP A 17 -2.09 6.85 0.65
CA ASP A 17 -0.72 7.11 1.13
C ASP A 17 0.31 6.31 0.32
N ILE A 18 1.01 7.02 -0.57
CA ILE A 18 2.08 6.45 -1.40
C ILE A 18 3.26 5.92 -0.59
N SER A 19 3.41 6.36 0.66
CA SER A 19 4.46 5.88 1.55
C SER A 19 4.10 4.59 2.25
N GLY A 20 2.84 4.15 2.17
CA GLY A 20 2.34 2.99 2.89
C GLY A 20 2.50 3.13 4.41
N GLY A 21 2.27 4.33 4.95
CA GLY A 21 2.40 4.64 6.36
C GLY A 21 3.84 4.84 6.86
N ARG A 22 4.85 4.87 5.97
CA ARG A 22 6.27 4.90 6.38
C ARG A 22 6.89 6.30 6.47
N PHE A 23 6.36 7.31 5.76
CA PHE A 23 6.97 8.65 5.77
C PHE A 23 6.54 9.50 6.97
N ASP A 24 5.45 9.15 7.63
CA ASP A 24 4.94 9.83 8.82
C ASP A 24 4.38 8.78 9.79
N GLU A 25 5.08 8.58 10.91
CA GLU A 25 4.74 7.60 11.96
C GLU A 25 3.34 7.82 12.56
N ARG A 26 2.80 9.06 12.46
CA ARG A 26 1.45 9.40 12.92
C ARG A 26 0.38 9.07 11.89
N MET A 27 0.73 8.70 10.66
CA MET A 27 -0.26 8.50 9.59
C MET A 27 -1.27 7.40 9.93
N LEU A 28 -0.80 6.18 10.25
CA LEU A 28 -1.69 5.05 10.54
C LEU A 28 -2.54 5.28 11.81
N PRO A 29 -1.97 5.75 12.95
CA PRO A 29 -2.78 6.12 14.11
C PRO A 29 -3.85 7.17 13.80
N THR A 30 -3.50 8.22 13.04
CA THR A 30 -4.45 9.26 12.64
C THR A 30 -5.57 8.70 11.77
N VAL A 31 -5.27 7.85 10.78
CA VAL A 31 -6.31 7.23 9.95
C VAL A 31 -7.21 6.31 10.78
N ALA A 32 -6.65 5.56 11.74
CA ALA A 32 -7.43 4.72 12.65
C ALA A 32 -8.46 5.55 13.45
N GLU A 33 -8.05 6.71 13.97
CA GLU A 33 -8.92 7.67 14.65
C GLU A 33 -9.99 8.26 13.73
N LEU A 34 -9.62 8.60 12.49
CA LEU A 34 -10.52 9.18 11.48
C LEU A 34 -11.55 8.18 10.94
N ARG A 35 -11.31 6.88 11.09
CA ARG A 35 -12.23 5.79 10.70
C ARG A 35 -12.60 5.78 9.21
N VAL A 36 -11.73 6.29 8.35
CA VAL A 36 -11.84 6.22 6.89
C VAL A 36 -10.95 5.09 6.33
N PRO A 37 -11.22 4.56 5.12
CA PRO A 37 -10.32 3.63 4.46
C PRO A 37 -8.95 4.26 4.13
N ILE A 38 -7.94 3.42 3.96
CA ILE A 38 -6.61 3.81 3.51
C ILE A 38 -6.05 2.86 2.44
N ALA A 39 -5.49 3.45 1.38
CA ALA A 39 -4.66 2.76 0.41
C ALA A 39 -3.18 2.84 0.83
N LEU A 40 -2.55 1.67 0.98
CA LEU A 40 -1.13 1.50 1.29
C LEU A 40 -0.40 1.05 0.02
N MET A 41 0.53 1.88 -0.44
CA MET A 41 1.27 1.62 -1.67
C MET A 41 2.69 1.14 -1.41
N HIS A 42 3.15 0.19 -2.22
CA HIS A 42 4.55 -0.22 -2.25
C HIS A 42 5.42 0.82 -2.96
N THR A 43 6.47 1.28 -2.28
CA THR A 43 7.55 2.06 -2.88
C THR A 43 8.86 1.77 -2.16
N ARG A 44 10.00 1.90 -2.84
CA ARG A 44 11.33 1.89 -2.21
C ARG A 44 11.98 3.24 -2.42
N GLY A 45 12.58 3.78 -1.38
CA GLY A 45 13.08 5.16 -1.38
C GLY A 45 11.96 6.20 -1.51
N THR A 46 12.33 7.36 -1.99
CA THR A 46 11.49 8.55 -2.20
C THR A 46 11.34 8.85 -3.69
N PRO A 47 10.44 9.75 -4.11
CA PRO A 47 10.37 10.15 -5.51
C PRO A 47 11.71 10.66 -6.10
N ALA A 48 12.61 11.17 -5.26
CA ALA A 48 13.92 11.67 -5.69
C ALA A 48 14.92 10.57 -6.05
N ASP A 49 14.85 9.39 -5.43
CA ASP A 49 15.85 8.32 -5.57
C ASP A 49 15.28 6.93 -5.88
N MET A 50 13.95 6.74 -5.89
CA MET A 50 13.28 5.45 -6.11
C MET A 50 13.76 4.67 -7.32
N ARG A 51 14.21 5.36 -8.40
CA ARG A 51 14.75 4.69 -9.59
C ARG A 51 16.02 3.88 -9.31
N ARG A 52 16.83 4.29 -8.32
CA ARG A 52 18.03 3.56 -7.89
C ARG A 52 17.71 2.32 -7.05
N HIS A 53 16.45 2.17 -6.64
CA HIS A 53 15.98 1.06 -5.82
C HIS A 53 15.14 0.05 -6.62
N ALA A 54 15.09 0.17 -7.95
CA ALA A 54 14.31 -0.69 -8.84
C ALA A 54 15.00 -2.04 -9.15
N PHE A 55 15.48 -2.72 -8.11
CA PHE A 55 16.15 -4.02 -8.21
C PHE A 55 15.40 -5.04 -7.34
N TYR A 56 14.94 -6.13 -7.94
CA TYR A 56 14.22 -7.21 -7.26
C TYR A 56 14.81 -8.54 -7.72
N SER A 57 15.02 -9.45 -6.77
CA SER A 57 15.33 -10.86 -7.04
C SER A 57 14.05 -11.64 -7.37
N ASP A 58 12.96 -11.35 -6.64
CA ASP A 58 11.60 -11.80 -6.94
C ASP A 58 10.64 -10.63 -6.76
N LEU A 59 10.23 -10.03 -7.88
CA LEU A 59 9.40 -8.84 -7.91
C LEU A 59 8.10 -8.99 -7.10
N HIS A 60 7.38 -10.09 -7.29
CA HIS A 60 6.08 -10.27 -6.65
C HIS A 60 6.21 -10.66 -5.18
N ALA A 61 7.15 -11.55 -4.86
CA ALA A 61 7.35 -11.98 -3.48
C ALA A 61 7.85 -10.85 -2.59
N GLU A 62 8.76 -10.02 -3.09
CA GLU A 62 9.29 -8.88 -2.33
C GLU A 62 8.21 -7.80 -2.14
N ILE A 63 7.48 -7.41 -3.19
CA ILE A 63 6.39 -6.44 -3.07
C ILE A 63 5.34 -6.92 -2.05
N ARG A 64 4.95 -8.20 -2.13
CA ARG A 64 3.99 -8.80 -1.20
C ARG A 64 4.51 -8.74 0.23
N THR A 65 5.73 -9.19 0.46
CA THR A 65 6.34 -9.22 1.80
C THR A 65 6.40 -7.82 2.41
N GLU A 66 6.83 -6.83 1.64
CA GLU A 66 6.93 -5.44 2.10
C GLU A 66 5.56 -4.82 2.37
N LEU A 67 4.53 -5.09 1.56
CA LEU A 67 3.17 -4.63 1.81
C LEU A 67 2.53 -5.34 3.01
N SER A 68 2.76 -6.64 3.19
CA SER A 68 2.24 -7.39 4.35
C SER A 68 2.72 -6.81 5.68
N VAL A 69 3.96 -6.29 5.74
CA VAL A 69 4.46 -5.57 6.92
C VAL A 69 3.65 -4.30 7.19
N GLN A 70 3.29 -3.56 6.14
CA GLN A 70 2.52 -2.31 6.27
C GLN A 70 1.06 -2.59 6.66
N VAL A 71 0.47 -3.63 6.07
CA VAL A 71 -0.87 -4.12 6.44
C VAL A 71 -0.90 -4.51 7.92
N ALA A 72 0.06 -5.31 8.38
CA ALA A 72 0.15 -5.70 9.78
C ALA A 72 0.32 -4.49 10.72
N ALA A 73 1.09 -3.48 10.32
CA ALA A 73 1.24 -2.24 11.09
C ALA A 73 -0.08 -1.45 11.17
N ALA A 74 -0.86 -1.40 10.09
CA ALA A 74 -2.17 -0.74 10.06
C ALA A 74 -3.20 -1.48 10.93
N GLU A 75 -3.21 -2.81 10.89
CA GLU A 75 -4.05 -3.64 11.75
C GLU A 75 -3.69 -3.48 13.23
N ALA A 76 -2.39 -3.40 13.55
CA ALA A 76 -1.91 -3.23 14.93
C ALA A 76 -2.37 -1.92 15.59
N VAL A 77 -2.65 -0.87 14.80
CA VAL A 77 -3.23 0.39 15.30
C VAL A 77 -4.75 0.44 15.21
N GLY A 78 -5.40 -0.67 14.84
CA GLY A 78 -6.85 -0.83 14.85
C GLY A 78 -7.57 -0.51 13.53
N ILE A 79 -6.86 -0.41 12.40
CA ILE A 79 -7.51 -0.29 11.09
C ILE A 79 -7.94 -1.70 10.64
N PRO A 80 -9.25 -1.96 10.48
CA PRO A 80 -9.71 -3.30 10.13
C PRO A 80 -9.43 -3.64 8.65
N PRO A 81 -9.30 -4.93 8.29
CA PRO A 81 -8.95 -5.36 6.93
C PRO A 81 -9.87 -4.80 5.83
N TRP A 82 -11.17 -4.68 6.09
CA TRP A 82 -12.14 -4.13 5.12
C TRP A 82 -12.01 -2.62 4.86
N ARG A 83 -11.09 -1.93 5.55
CA ARG A 83 -10.71 -0.53 5.31
C ARG A 83 -9.32 -0.38 4.68
N LEU A 84 -8.63 -1.49 4.40
CA LEU A 84 -7.31 -1.49 3.80
C LEU A 84 -7.41 -1.78 2.31
N LEU A 85 -6.75 -0.95 1.51
CA LEU A 85 -6.46 -1.20 0.11
C LEU A 85 -4.94 -1.36 -0.04
N VAL A 86 -4.52 -2.33 -0.84
CA VAL A 86 -3.10 -2.57 -1.16
C VAL A 86 -2.84 -2.23 -2.61
N ASP A 87 -1.80 -1.43 -2.85
CA ASP A 87 -1.39 -0.97 -4.18
C ASP A 87 0.07 -1.41 -4.46
N PRO A 88 0.34 -2.18 -5.54
CA PRO A 88 1.70 -2.59 -5.89
C PRO A 88 2.62 -1.42 -6.29
N GLY A 89 2.10 -0.21 -6.51
CA GLY A 89 2.88 1.01 -6.74
C GLY A 89 3.58 1.03 -8.09
N LEU A 90 2.80 0.88 -9.16
CA LEU A 90 3.30 0.99 -10.53
C LEU A 90 4.02 2.32 -10.75
N GLY A 91 5.21 2.27 -11.35
CA GLY A 91 6.07 3.45 -11.56
C GLY A 91 6.89 3.89 -10.35
N PHE A 92 6.68 3.29 -9.16
CA PHE A 92 7.45 3.59 -7.95
C PHE A 92 8.48 2.48 -7.68
N ALA A 93 9.75 2.85 -7.84
CA ALA A 93 10.91 1.94 -7.75
C ALA A 93 10.76 0.68 -8.65
N LYS A 94 10.30 0.86 -9.89
CA LYS A 94 10.05 -0.22 -10.86
C LYS A 94 10.48 0.22 -12.25
N THR A 95 11.04 -0.70 -13.04
CA THR A 95 11.32 -0.47 -14.47
C THR A 95 10.05 -0.66 -15.29
N ALA A 96 10.11 -0.37 -16.60
CA ALA A 96 8.99 -0.61 -17.50
C ALA A 96 8.60 -2.09 -17.53
N GLU A 97 9.60 -2.98 -17.53
CA GLU A 97 9.45 -4.43 -17.53
C GLU A 97 8.77 -4.90 -16.23
N HIS A 98 9.22 -4.40 -15.07
CA HIS A 98 8.57 -4.71 -13.79
C HIS A 98 7.08 -4.31 -13.79
N ASN A 99 6.76 -3.11 -14.30
CA ASN A 99 5.37 -2.65 -14.37
C ASN A 99 4.53 -3.54 -15.30
N GLN A 100 5.09 -3.99 -16.43
CA GLN A 100 4.40 -4.91 -17.34
C GLN A 100 4.15 -6.28 -16.70
N THR A 101 5.13 -6.83 -15.98
CA THR A 101 4.97 -8.09 -15.24
C THR A 101 3.86 -7.97 -14.20
N ILE A 102 3.87 -6.90 -13.40
CA ILE A 102 2.83 -6.66 -12.39
C ILE A 102 1.44 -6.58 -13.02
N LEU A 103 1.29 -5.85 -14.13
CA LEU A 103 0.01 -5.75 -14.83
C LEU A 103 -0.47 -7.09 -15.39
N ARG A 104 0.44 -7.90 -15.95
CA ARG A 104 0.12 -9.23 -16.51
C ARG A 104 -0.31 -10.20 -15.42
N GLU A 105 0.34 -10.14 -14.25
CA GLU A 105 0.16 -11.08 -13.15
C GLU A 105 -0.70 -10.52 -12.01
N LEU A 106 -1.35 -9.37 -12.21
CA LEU A 106 -2.16 -8.69 -11.20
C LEU A 106 -3.21 -9.62 -10.56
N PRO A 107 -3.93 -10.50 -11.28
CA PRO A 107 -4.85 -11.43 -10.65
C PRO A 107 -4.17 -12.38 -9.65
N SER A 108 -2.97 -12.88 -9.96
CA SER A 108 -2.20 -13.74 -9.05
C SER A 108 -1.67 -12.95 -7.86
N PHE A 109 -1.23 -11.71 -8.08
CA PHE A 109 -0.82 -10.81 -7.01
C PHE A 109 -1.97 -10.53 -6.04
N VAL A 110 -3.16 -10.17 -6.54
CA VAL A 110 -4.37 -9.95 -5.72
C VAL A 110 -4.75 -11.21 -4.95
N ALA A 111 -4.75 -12.37 -5.63
CA ALA A 111 -5.04 -13.66 -4.99
C ALA A 111 -4.11 -13.94 -3.81
N SER A 112 -2.87 -13.44 -3.82
CA SER A 112 -1.92 -13.67 -2.71
C SER A 112 -2.23 -12.89 -1.41
N PHE A 113 -3.11 -11.88 -1.47
CA PHE A 113 -3.62 -11.17 -0.28
C PHE A 113 -4.99 -11.68 0.18
N CYS A 114 -5.66 -12.45 -0.68
CA CYS A 114 -6.93 -13.08 -0.44
C CYS A 114 -6.67 -14.52 0.03
N GLY A 115 -6.92 -14.84 1.31
CA GLY A 115 -6.88 -16.25 1.76
C GLY A 115 -7.76 -17.15 0.86
N GLU A 116 -7.53 -18.47 0.86
CA GLU A 116 -8.09 -19.48 -0.08
C GLU A 116 -9.64 -19.50 -0.27
N GLY A 117 -10.41 -18.61 0.36
CA GLY A 117 -11.86 -18.45 0.17
C GLY A 117 -12.34 -17.12 -0.44
N SER A 118 -11.46 -16.14 -0.71
CA SER A 118 -11.90 -14.76 -1.02
C SER A 118 -12.13 -14.44 -2.51
N LEU A 119 -11.91 -15.38 -3.42
CA LEU A 119 -12.11 -15.17 -4.88
C LEU A 119 -13.41 -15.78 -5.45
N ARG A 120 -14.36 -16.18 -4.59
CA ARG A 120 -15.71 -16.53 -5.06
C ARG A 120 -16.63 -15.32 -4.93
N ALA A 121 -16.60 -14.47 -5.96
CA ALA A 121 -17.69 -13.57 -6.30
C ALA A 121 -18.24 -13.98 -7.66
#